data_AF-M2TDI6-F1
#
_entry.id   AF-M2TDI6-F1
#
_cell.length_a   1.000
_cell.length_b   1.000
_cell.length_c   1.000
_cell.angle_alpha   90.00
_cell.angle_beta   90.00
_cell.angle_gamma   90.00
#
_symmetry.space_group_name_H-M   'P 1'
#
loop_
_entity.id
_entity.type
_entity.pdbx_description
1 polymer ?
#
loop_
_entity_poly.entity_id
_entity_poly.type
_entity_poly.pdbx_seq_one_letter_code
_entity_poly.pdbx_strand_id
1 'polypeptide(L)'
;MFDLWGMSMNSGDDIAGIVHAVGPDVVDFRPGDRVAGFYKPCTPNGSFAEYAMIETNTAWLAVKSNIHRIIWIAGSPKQYLEDFIDRSQGDTILDYRDSEDDIKEGVQNAAGGRTILHAIEKVSSERSAHIMAETMGTGGHIALVLFEKEYTDIPSHVKHNKHKASVMHEGEKDFGLVISRFVGRDLQEGWFKPQRHEVVPGGLNGVITAFERLKSGEAHAMNNSKTV
;
A
#
# COMPACT_ATOMS: atom_id res chain seq x y z
N MET A 1 -18.59 -12.54 13.81
CA MET A 1 -17.19 -12.99 13.80
C MET A 1 -16.82 -13.13 12.33
N PHE A 2 -16.02 -12.22 11.80
CA PHE A 2 -15.61 -12.25 10.39
C PHE A 2 -14.50 -13.28 10.25
N ASP A 3 -14.71 -14.26 9.38
CA ASP A 3 -13.77 -15.35 9.14
C ASP A 3 -12.84 -14.96 7.97
N LEU A 4 -11.88 -14.08 8.25
CA LEU A 4 -10.71 -13.95 7.40
C LEU A 4 -9.80 -15.13 7.73
N TRP A 5 -9.53 -16.00 6.75
CA TRP A 5 -8.59 -17.12 6.85
C TRP A 5 -9.01 -18.37 7.62
N GLY A 6 -10.28 -18.54 7.98
CA GLY A 6 -10.72 -19.71 8.76
C GLY A 6 -10.29 -19.65 10.23
N MET A 7 -9.91 -18.46 10.71
CA MET A 7 -9.37 -18.23 12.06
C MET A 7 -10.25 -17.22 12.79
N SER A 8 -10.82 -17.64 13.93
CA SER A 8 -11.44 -16.73 14.88
C SER A 8 -10.35 -16.00 15.68
N MET A 9 -10.03 -14.77 15.32
CA MET A 9 -9.09 -13.92 16.05
C MET A 9 -9.46 -12.43 15.98
N ASN A 10 -8.92 -11.64 16.92
CA ASN A 10 -8.88 -10.19 16.80
C ASN A 10 -7.89 -9.82 15.67
N SER A 11 -8.39 -9.12 14.65
CA SER A 11 -7.67 -8.77 13.42
C SER A 11 -7.27 -7.28 13.38
N GLY A 12 -6.60 -6.87 12.30
CA GLY A 12 -6.17 -5.50 12.06
C GLY A 12 -4.66 -5.36 12.12
N ASP A 13 -4.09 -4.72 11.10
CA ASP A 13 -2.64 -4.60 10.96
C ASP A 13 -2.15 -3.15 11.12
N ASP A 14 -2.99 -2.14 10.93
CA ASP A 14 -2.59 -0.74 11.08
C ASP A 14 -3.07 -0.17 12.42
N ILE A 15 -2.20 0.53 13.16
CA ILE A 15 -2.54 1.16 14.45
C ILE A 15 -1.94 2.56 14.60
N ALA A 16 -2.66 3.44 15.28
CA ALA A 16 -2.13 4.65 15.89
C ALA A 16 -2.71 4.83 17.29
N GLY A 17 -1.91 5.34 18.24
CA GLY A 17 -2.33 5.46 19.63
C GLY A 17 -1.32 6.14 20.53
N ILE A 18 -1.50 5.96 21.84
CA ILE A 18 -0.59 6.44 22.88
C ILE A 18 0.09 5.22 23.49
N VAL A 19 1.42 5.27 23.63
CA VAL A 19 2.18 4.23 24.31
C VAL A 19 1.68 4.12 25.75
N HIS A 20 1.15 2.95 26.10
CA HIS A 20 0.70 2.67 27.47
C HIS A 20 1.84 2.12 28.33
N ALA A 21 2.64 1.20 27.77
CA ALA A 21 3.78 0.56 28.41
C ALA A 21 4.83 0.17 27.37
N VAL A 22 6.08 -0.03 27.81
CA VAL A 22 7.19 -0.48 26.96
C VAL A 22 7.92 -1.66 27.61
N GLY A 23 8.54 -2.50 26.78
CA GLY A 23 9.40 -3.59 27.25
C GLY A 23 10.69 -3.07 27.89
N PRO A 24 11.39 -3.89 28.70
CA PRO A 24 12.56 -3.46 29.47
C PRO A 24 13.73 -2.96 28.60
N ASP A 25 13.82 -3.44 27.35
CA ASP A 25 14.91 -3.10 26.42
C ASP A 25 14.54 -1.95 25.47
N VAL A 26 13.36 -1.35 25.60
CA VAL A 26 12.92 -0.24 24.75
C VAL A 26 13.52 1.06 25.28
N VAL A 27 14.35 1.70 24.46
CA VAL A 27 15.04 2.96 24.82
C VAL A 27 14.46 4.21 24.14
N ASP A 28 13.74 4.02 23.03
CA ASP A 28 13.31 5.13 22.16
C ASP A 28 11.87 5.59 22.41
N PHE A 29 11.11 4.85 23.22
CA PHE A 29 9.70 5.14 23.52
C PHE A 29 9.45 5.05 25.01
N ARG A 30 8.45 5.82 25.46
CA ARG A 30 7.98 5.80 26.85
C ARG A 30 6.46 5.96 26.91
N PRO A 31 5.82 5.58 28.04
CA PRO A 31 4.41 5.86 28.26
C PRO A 31 4.06 7.33 28.00
N GLY A 32 2.98 7.56 27.23
CA GLY A 32 2.52 8.89 26.84
C GLY A 32 2.94 9.34 25.43
N ASP A 33 3.90 8.67 24.80
CA ASP A 33 4.29 9.00 23.41
C ASP A 33 3.17 8.65 22.43
N ARG A 34 2.98 9.48 21.40
CA ARG A 34 2.04 9.19 20.30
C ARG A 34 2.77 8.41 19.22
N VAL A 35 2.20 7.27 18.81
CA VAL A 35 2.83 6.37 17.84
C VAL A 35 1.83 5.93 16.77
N ALA A 36 2.35 5.55 15.61
CA ALA A 36 1.66 4.78 14.60
C ALA A 36 2.57 3.62 14.18
N GLY A 37 1.99 2.49 13.79
CA GLY A 37 2.75 1.31 13.42
C GLY A 37 1.93 0.26 12.70
N PHE A 38 2.63 -0.73 12.21
CA PHE A 38 2.13 -1.92 11.53
C PHE A 38 2.31 -3.11 12.45
N TYR A 39 1.19 -3.69 12.84
CA TYR A 39 1.08 -4.94 13.55
C TYR A 39 1.37 -6.12 12.60
N LYS A 40 1.92 -7.21 13.16
CA LYS A 40 2.30 -8.38 12.38
C LYS A 40 1.06 -9.07 11.76
N PRO A 41 0.92 -9.12 10.43
CA PRO A 41 -0.25 -9.71 9.80
C PRO A 41 -0.46 -11.18 10.13
N CYS A 42 -1.72 -11.61 10.12
CA CYS A 42 -2.15 -13.00 10.32
C CYS A 42 -1.69 -13.61 11.66
N THR A 43 -1.55 -12.79 12.71
CA THR A 43 -1.27 -13.24 14.07
C THR A 43 -2.36 -12.78 15.05
N PRO A 44 -2.65 -13.53 16.14
CA PRO A 44 -3.66 -13.13 17.11
C PRO A 44 -3.29 -11.84 17.85
N ASN A 45 -4.30 -11.03 18.19
CA ASN A 45 -4.19 -9.74 18.90
C ASN A 45 -3.88 -8.53 17.99
N GLY A 46 -4.55 -8.46 16.84
CA GLY A 46 -4.48 -7.35 15.90
C GLY A 46 -5.02 -6.02 16.45
N SER A 47 -4.96 -4.99 15.60
CA SER A 47 -5.15 -3.58 15.98
C SER A 47 -6.60 -3.14 16.21
N PHE A 48 -7.62 -3.95 15.90
CA PHE A 48 -9.02 -3.62 16.21
C PHE A 48 -9.37 -3.86 17.68
N ALA A 49 -8.60 -3.25 18.57
CA ALA A 49 -8.71 -3.33 20.01
C ALA A 49 -8.34 -2.00 20.68
N GLU A 50 -8.71 -1.85 21.95
CA GLU A 50 -8.30 -0.70 22.77
C GLU A 50 -6.80 -0.72 23.10
N TYR A 51 -6.18 -1.90 23.08
CA TYR A 51 -4.76 -2.11 23.28
C TYR A 51 -4.23 -3.09 22.23
N ALA A 52 -3.07 -2.77 21.64
CA ALA A 52 -2.32 -3.69 20.79
C ALA A 52 -0.82 -3.54 21.03
N MET A 53 -0.06 -4.57 20.67
CA MET A 53 1.40 -4.59 20.81
C MET A 53 2.05 -4.46 19.44
N ILE A 54 2.94 -3.50 19.25
CA ILE A 54 3.70 -3.34 18.00
C ILE A 54 5.20 -3.46 18.25
N GLU A 55 5.93 -3.99 17.27
CA GLU A 55 7.38 -3.91 17.26
C GLU A 55 7.81 -2.48 16.88
N THR A 56 8.94 -2.02 17.41
CA THR A 56 9.40 -0.62 17.22
C THR A 56 9.85 -0.31 15.79
N ASN A 57 9.93 -1.30 14.91
CA ASN A 57 10.59 -1.25 13.62
C ASN A 57 9.62 -1.26 12.41
N THR A 58 8.32 -0.99 12.59
CA THR A 58 7.31 -1.24 11.54
C THR A 58 6.36 -0.05 11.25
N ALA A 59 6.85 1.01 10.61
CA ALA A 59 6.10 2.18 10.12
C ALA A 59 6.46 2.48 8.62
N TRP A 60 5.60 3.20 7.89
CA TRP A 60 5.35 2.98 6.43
C TRP A 60 5.62 4.11 5.40
N LEU A 61 6.35 3.92 4.27
CA LEU A 61 6.48 4.95 3.19
C LEU A 61 6.77 4.40 1.77
N ALA A 62 6.33 5.15 0.75
CA ALA A 62 7.08 5.50 -0.47
C ALA A 62 6.69 6.93 -0.95
N VAL A 63 7.63 7.78 -1.43
CA VAL A 63 7.48 8.89 -2.45
C VAL A 63 8.73 9.81 -2.62
N LYS A 64 9.82 9.74 -1.83
CA LYS A 64 10.99 10.65 -2.02
C LYS A 64 11.94 10.32 -3.18
N SER A 65 11.70 9.26 -3.94
CA SER A 65 12.72 8.68 -4.83
C SER A 65 12.97 9.45 -6.15
N ASN A 66 12.19 10.50 -6.45
CA ASN A 66 12.31 11.31 -7.68
C ASN A 66 12.38 10.45 -8.96
N ILE A 67 11.57 9.40 -9.01
CA ILE A 67 11.54 8.45 -10.14
C ILE A 67 10.54 8.98 -11.16
N HIS A 68 11.05 9.36 -12.33
CA HIS A 68 10.24 9.70 -13.49
C HIS A 68 10.77 9.00 -14.73
N ARG A 69 9.92 8.63 -15.69
CA ARG A 69 8.46 8.81 -15.72
C ARG A 69 7.72 7.69 -14.99
N ILE A 70 6.55 8.00 -14.44
CA ILE A 70 5.63 7.03 -13.85
C ILE A 70 4.38 6.88 -14.73
N ILE A 71 4.01 5.65 -15.07
CA ILE A 71 2.75 5.34 -15.76
C ILE A 71 1.83 4.66 -14.74
N TRP A 72 0.83 5.39 -14.27
CA TRP A 72 -0.19 4.90 -13.35
C TRP A 72 -1.38 4.35 -14.12
N ILE A 73 -1.87 3.18 -13.73
CA ILE A 73 -3.11 2.62 -14.26
C ILE A 73 -4.08 2.53 -13.07
N ALA A 74 -5.16 3.31 -13.10
CA ALA A 74 -6.05 3.49 -11.96
C ALA A 74 -7.52 3.68 -12.37
N GLY A 75 -8.44 3.50 -11.42
CA GLY A 75 -9.88 3.50 -11.70
C GLY A 75 -10.56 4.84 -11.58
N SER A 76 -11.83 4.81 -11.16
CA SER A 76 -12.67 5.98 -10.89
C SER A 76 -11.99 7.11 -10.14
N PRO A 77 -11.15 6.89 -9.10
CA PRO A 77 -10.54 7.99 -8.36
C PRO A 77 -9.21 8.50 -8.95
N LYS A 78 -8.91 8.19 -10.21
CA LYS A 78 -7.63 8.54 -10.85
C LYS A 78 -7.31 10.04 -10.83
N GLN A 79 -8.31 10.94 -10.74
CA GLN A 79 -8.03 12.38 -10.60
C GLN A 79 -7.27 12.72 -9.32
N TYR A 80 -7.41 11.93 -8.26
CA TYR A 80 -6.64 12.12 -7.03
C TYR A 80 -5.13 11.90 -7.24
N LEU A 81 -4.75 11.12 -8.26
CA LEU A 81 -3.35 10.87 -8.56
C LEU A 81 -2.63 12.11 -9.10
N GLU A 82 -3.36 13.10 -9.61
CA GLU A 82 -2.77 14.38 -10.06
C GLU A 82 -2.07 15.12 -8.92
N ASP A 83 -2.44 14.86 -7.65
CA ASP A 83 -1.76 15.44 -6.48
C ASP A 83 -0.34 14.84 -6.29
N PHE A 84 0.01 13.74 -6.98
CA PHE A 84 1.24 12.95 -6.74
C PHE A 84 2.15 12.78 -7.96
N ILE A 85 1.73 13.24 -9.14
CA ILE A 85 2.51 13.06 -10.37
C ILE A 85 2.99 14.38 -10.93
N ASP A 86 4.07 14.32 -11.71
CA ASP A 86 4.58 15.47 -12.46
C ASP A 86 4.44 15.23 -13.96
N ARG A 87 3.38 15.80 -14.55
CA ARG A 87 3.11 15.74 -16.00
C ARG A 87 4.27 16.31 -16.83
N SER A 88 5.00 17.30 -16.30
CA SER A 88 6.14 17.92 -16.99
C SER A 88 7.34 16.98 -17.12
N GLN A 89 7.45 16.00 -16.21
CA GLN A 89 8.45 14.93 -16.25
C GLN A 89 7.99 13.71 -17.07
N GLY A 90 6.78 13.79 -17.67
CA GLY A 90 6.20 12.75 -18.51
C GLY A 90 5.42 11.68 -17.75
N ASP A 91 5.02 11.95 -16.50
CA ASP A 91 4.13 11.05 -15.76
C ASP A 91 2.75 10.98 -16.43
N THR A 92 2.20 9.78 -16.50
CA THR A 92 0.92 9.50 -17.16
C THR A 92 -0.02 8.73 -16.23
N ILE A 93 -1.31 9.02 -16.32
CA ILE A 93 -2.38 8.27 -15.67
C ILE A 93 -3.29 7.72 -16.76
N LEU A 94 -3.52 6.40 -16.76
CA LEU A 94 -4.42 5.66 -17.64
C LEU A 94 -5.57 5.09 -16.82
N ASP A 95 -6.71 4.85 -17.48
CA ASP A 95 -7.88 4.26 -16.84
C ASP A 95 -7.92 2.74 -17.03
N TYR A 96 -7.93 1.96 -15.95
CA TYR A 96 -8.02 0.50 -16.12
C TYR A 96 -9.36 0.04 -16.73
N ARG A 97 -10.38 0.91 -16.74
CA ARG A 97 -11.71 0.60 -17.30
C ARG A 97 -11.77 0.75 -18.81
N ASP A 98 -10.78 1.37 -19.44
CA ASP A 98 -10.64 1.41 -20.89
C ASP A 98 -10.37 0.00 -21.45
N SER A 99 -10.34 -0.17 -22.77
CA SER A 99 -10.03 -1.49 -23.34
C SER A 99 -8.58 -1.89 -23.06
N GLU A 100 -8.25 -3.17 -23.16
CA GLU A 100 -6.87 -3.62 -22.96
C GLU A 100 -5.91 -3.05 -24.01
N ASP A 101 -6.36 -2.94 -25.26
CA ASP A 101 -5.58 -2.38 -26.36
C ASP A 101 -5.33 -0.87 -26.15
N ASP A 102 -6.33 -0.11 -25.69
CA ASP A 102 -6.18 1.30 -25.37
C ASP A 102 -5.16 1.51 -24.23
N ILE A 103 -5.18 0.64 -23.22
CA ILE A 103 -4.21 0.71 -22.12
C ILE A 103 -2.80 0.40 -22.63
N LYS A 104 -2.63 -0.66 -23.43
CA LYS A 104 -1.31 -1.00 -24.00
C LYS A 104 -0.78 0.13 -24.86
N GLU A 105 -1.62 0.71 -25.72
CA GLU A 105 -1.25 1.85 -26.55
C GLU A 105 -0.88 3.06 -25.69
N GLY A 106 -1.69 3.37 -24.67
CA GLY A 106 -1.41 4.43 -23.71
C GLY A 106 -0.09 4.23 -22.96
N VAL A 107 0.22 3.00 -22.56
CA VAL A 107 1.50 2.65 -21.92
C VAL A 107 2.66 2.88 -22.88
N GLN A 108 2.56 2.42 -24.13
CA GLN A 108 3.62 2.61 -25.14
C GLN A 108 3.82 4.09 -25.50
N ASN A 109 2.74 4.83 -25.65
CA ASN A 109 2.76 6.27 -25.91
C ASN A 109 3.43 7.03 -24.75
N ALA A 110 3.05 6.73 -23.52
CA ALA A 110 3.67 7.30 -22.32
C ALA A 110 5.15 6.88 -22.20
N ALA A 111 5.50 5.66 -22.61
CA ALA A 111 6.88 5.18 -22.66
C ALA A 111 7.73 5.92 -23.72
N GLY A 112 7.13 6.60 -24.71
CA GLY A 112 7.84 7.47 -25.64
C GLY A 112 9.09 6.83 -26.27
N GLY A 113 8.97 5.55 -26.68
CA GLY A 113 10.04 4.77 -27.28
C GLY A 113 11.08 4.18 -26.31
N ARG A 114 10.93 4.37 -25.00
CA ARG A 114 11.80 3.76 -23.98
C ARG A 114 11.28 2.38 -23.59
N THR A 115 12.20 1.46 -23.32
CA THR A 115 11.86 0.15 -22.80
C THR A 115 11.38 0.24 -21.35
N ILE A 116 10.22 -0.35 -21.04
CA ILE A 116 9.71 -0.46 -19.68
C ILE A 116 10.35 -1.69 -19.03
N LEU A 117 11.15 -1.46 -17.98
CA LEU A 117 11.86 -2.53 -17.28
C LEU A 117 11.35 -2.78 -15.86
N HIS A 118 10.51 -1.90 -15.32
CA HIS A 118 10.06 -2.00 -13.93
C HIS A 118 8.56 -1.77 -13.83
N ALA A 119 7.87 -2.63 -13.10
CA ALA A 119 6.45 -2.49 -12.77
C ALA A 119 6.17 -2.91 -11.32
N ILE A 120 5.15 -2.31 -10.73
CA ILE A 120 4.60 -2.69 -9.42
C ILE A 120 3.16 -3.13 -9.63
N GLU A 121 2.89 -4.41 -9.42
CA GLU A 121 1.58 -5.02 -9.62
C GLU A 121 0.84 -5.19 -8.29
N LYS A 122 -0.36 -4.59 -8.21
CA LYS A 122 -1.14 -4.46 -6.98
C LYS A 122 -2.53 -5.09 -7.04
N VAL A 123 -2.96 -5.61 -8.19
CA VAL A 123 -4.35 -6.07 -8.41
C VAL A 123 -4.43 -7.58 -8.61
N SER A 124 -3.35 -8.23 -9.07
CA SER A 124 -3.30 -9.69 -9.34
C SER A 124 -4.39 -10.15 -10.31
N SER A 125 -4.61 -9.41 -11.40
CA SER A 125 -5.54 -9.83 -12.45
C SER A 125 -4.78 -10.45 -13.62
N GLU A 126 -5.40 -11.41 -14.32
CA GLU A 126 -4.85 -11.95 -15.58
C GLU A 126 -4.65 -10.83 -16.61
N ARG A 127 -5.62 -9.92 -16.65
CA ARG A 127 -5.57 -8.72 -17.49
C ARG A 127 -4.35 -7.83 -17.21
N SER A 128 -4.04 -7.55 -15.94
CA SER A 128 -2.85 -6.75 -15.60
C SER A 128 -1.55 -7.49 -15.91
N ALA A 129 -1.51 -8.81 -15.69
CA ALA A 129 -0.39 -9.63 -16.13
C ALA A 129 -0.17 -9.55 -17.64
N HIS A 130 -1.24 -9.63 -18.44
CA HIS A 130 -1.17 -9.56 -19.90
C HIS A 130 -0.74 -8.18 -20.43
N ILE A 131 -1.25 -7.08 -19.84
CA ILE A 131 -0.81 -5.73 -20.19
C ILE A 131 0.70 -5.58 -19.91
N MET A 132 1.18 -6.01 -18.74
CA MET A 132 2.62 -5.96 -18.42
C MET A 132 3.44 -6.86 -19.35
N ALA A 133 2.93 -8.05 -19.66
CA ALA A 133 3.56 -9.02 -20.55
C ALA A 133 3.89 -8.43 -21.93
N GLU A 134 2.95 -7.67 -22.50
CA GLU A 134 3.08 -7.12 -23.85
C GLU A 134 3.76 -5.75 -23.89
N THR A 135 3.83 -5.04 -22.75
CA THR A 135 4.39 -3.68 -22.70
C THR A 135 5.78 -3.59 -22.10
N MET A 136 6.21 -4.60 -21.33
CA MET A 136 7.54 -4.64 -20.73
C MET A 136 8.57 -5.23 -21.68
N GLY A 137 9.82 -4.76 -21.56
CA GLY A 137 10.94 -5.28 -22.34
C GLY A 137 11.56 -6.53 -21.73
N THR A 138 12.37 -7.22 -22.54
CA THR A 138 13.22 -8.33 -22.08
C THR A 138 14.14 -7.91 -20.93
N GLY A 139 14.17 -8.71 -19.87
CA GLY A 139 14.93 -8.41 -18.66
C GLY A 139 14.17 -7.49 -17.69
N GLY A 140 12.90 -7.20 -17.95
CA GLY A 140 12.03 -6.48 -17.03
C GLY A 140 11.82 -7.21 -15.71
N HIS A 141 11.41 -6.45 -14.70
CA HIS A 141 11.19 -6.89 -13.33
C HIS A 141 9.86 -6.38 -12.79
N ILE A 142 9.02 -7.30 -12.31
CA ILE A 142 7.75 -6.98 -11.66
C ILE A 142 7.88 -7.23 -10.15
N ALA A 143 7.55 -6.21 -9.36
CA ALA A 143 7.31 -6.34 -7.93
C ALA A 143 5.82 -6.67 -7.70
N LEU A 144 5.54 -7.88 -7.22
CA LEU A 144 4.18 -8.37 -6.93
C LEU A 144 3.85 -8.10 -5.46
N VAL A 145 2.81 -7.29 -5.19
CA VAL A 145 2.43 -6.92 -3.82
C VAL A 145 1.47 -7.94 -3.20
N LEU A 146 0.51 -8.43 -3.99
CA LEU A 146 -0.44 -9.45 -3.55
C LEU A 146 0.17 -10.84 -3.77
N PHE A 147 0.22 -11.65 -2.71
CA PHE A 147 1.00 -12.88 -2.66
C PHE A 147 0.18 -14.17 -2.79
N GLU A 148 -1.15 -14.07 -2.76
CA GLU A 148 -2.08 -15.20 -2.73
C GLU A 148 -2.38 -15.80 -4.10
N LYS A 149 -2.32 -14.99 -5.16
CA LYS A 149 -2.52 -15.49 -6.51
C LYS A 149 -1.22 -16.03 -7.07
N GLU A 150 -1.29 -17.22 -7.65
CA GLU A 150 -0.22 -17.72 -8.50
C GLU A 150 -0.28 -17.01 -9.85
N TYR A 151 0.85 -16.42 -10.25
CA TYR A 151 0.95 -15.66 -11.49
C TYR A 151 1.50 -16.60 -12.56
N THR A 152 0.61 -17.31 -13.25
CA THR A 152 0.98 -18.27 -14.30
C THR A 152 1.28 -17.62 -15.63
N ASP A 153 0.80 -16.40 -15.85
CA ASP A 153 0.77 -15.78 -17.18
C ASP A 153 1.79 -14.62 -17.32
N ILE A 154 2.76 -14.52 -16.40
CA ILE A 154 3.89 -13.60 -16.57
C ILE A 154 4.86 -14.21 -17.58
N PRO A 155 5.22 -13.51 -18.67
CA PRO A 155 6.12 -14.04 -19.68
C PRO A 155 7.49 -14.40 -19.11
N SER A 156 8.10 -15.45 -19.66
CA SER A 156 9.42 -15.93 -19.24
C SER A 156 10.55 -14.90 -19.38
N HIS A 157 10.36 -13.86 -20.22
CA HIS A 157 11.33 -12.79 -20.41
C HIS A 157 11.25 -11.69 -19.33
N VAL A 158 10.25 -11.73 -18.46
CA VAL A 158 10.06 -10.81 -17.34
C VAL A 158 10.24 -11.57 -16.02
N LYS A 159 11.17 -11.09 -15.20
CA LYS A 159 11.39 -11.62 -13.85
C LYS A 159 10.35 -11.03 -12.89
N HIS A 160 9.98 -11.77 -11.86
CA HIS A 160 9.09 -11.26 -10.83
C HIS A 160 9.49 -11.73 -9.43
N ASN A 161 9.20 -10.91 -8.42
CA ASN A 161 9.38 -11.26 -7.02
C ASN A 161 8.14 -10.86 -6.21
N LYS A 162 7.76 -11.66 -5.23
CA LYS A 162 6.71 -11.32 -4.27
C LYS A 162 7.33 -10.46 -3.15
N HIS A 163 6.82 -9.24 -2.96
CA HIS A 163 7.25 -8.34 -1.90
C HIS A 163 6.21 -8.33 -0.79
N LYS A 164 6.60 -8.86 0.38
CA LYS A 164 5.72 -8.94 1.56
C LYS A 164 6.18 -7.94 2.60
N ALA A 165 5.26 -7.08 3.06
CA ALA A 165 5.56 -6.16 4.16
C ALA A 165 5.97 -6.91 5.44
N SER A 166 5.43 -8.12 5.67
CA SER A 166 5.68 -8.91 6.88
C SER A 166 7.15 -9.26 7.13
N VAL A 167 8.03 -9.20 6.12
CA VAL A 167 9.46 -9.50 6.28
C VAL A 167 10.16 -8.57 7.29
N MET A 168 9.63 -7.36 7.50
CA MET A 168 10.14 -6.42 8.51
C MET A 168 9.90 -6.89 9.95
N HIS A 169 9.02 -7.87 10.15
CA HIS A 169 8.81 -8.56 11.44
C HIS A 169 9.63 -9.85 11.56
N GLU A 170 10.40 -10.21 10.53
CA GLU A 170 11.07 -11.50 10.39
C GLU A 170 12.57 -11.32 10.16
N GLY A 171 13.05 -11.58 8.94
CA GLY A 171 14.47 -11.53 8.58
C GLY A 171 15.01 -10.13 8.29
N GLU A 172 14.14 -9.16 8.01
CA GLU A 172 14.52 -7.82 7.52
C GLU A 172 14.23 -6.72 8.56
N LYS A 173 14.44 -7.02 9.84
CA LYS A 173 14.07 -6.12 10.96
C LYS A 173 14.82 -4.79 10.94
N ASP A 174 16.10 -4.80 10.57
CA ASP A 174 16.92 -3.59 10.49
C ASP A 174 16.45 -2.67 9.36
N PHE A 175 16.10 -3.24 8.21
CA PHE A 175 15.49 -2.50 7.11
C PHE A 175 14.17 -1.85 7.55
N GLY A 176 13.30 -2.63 8.23
CA GLY A 176 12.09 -2.13 8.86
C GLY A 176 12.36 -0.93 9.76
N LEU A 177 13.33 -1.05 10.67
CA LEU A 177 13.64 0.00 11.63
C LEU A 177 14.03 1.33 10.96
N VAL A 178 14.90 1.24 9.95
CA VAL A 178 15.38 2.41 9.22
C VAL A 178 14.26 3.08 8.44
N ILE A 179 13.49 2.30 7.67
CA ILE A 179 12.43 2.89 6.83
C ILE A 179 11.37 3.54 7.72
N SER A 180 10.97 2.88 8.81
CA SER A 180 9.97 3.35 9.77
C SER A 180 10.28 4.70 10.38
N ARG A 181 11.52 4.91 10.83
CA ARG A 181 11.92 6.20 11.40
C ARG A 181 11.97 7.30 10.36
N PHE A 182 12.44 6.98 9.15
CA PHE A 182 12.45 7.93 8.04
C PHE A 182 11.04 8.44 7.72
N VAL A 183 10.06 7.53 7.73
CA VAL A 183 8.65 7.85 7.53
C VAL A 183 8.10 8.71 8.64
N GLY A 184 8.31 8.30 9.90
CA GLY A 184 7.76 8.99 11.07
C GLY A 184 8.20 10.45 11.07
N ARG A 185 9.48 10.71 10.75
CA ARG A 185 10.00 12.05 10.54
C ARG A 185 9.27 12.77 9.40
N ASP A 186 9.16 12.15 8.23
CA ASP A 186 8.53 12.76 7.06
C ASP A 186 7.03 13.07 7.24
N LEU A 187 6.30 12.27 8.03
CA LEU A 187 4.93 12.56 8.49
C LEU A 187 4.91 13.78 9.43
N GLN A 188 5.83 13.82 10.39
CA GLN A 188 5.94 14.93 11.35
C GLN A 188 6.28 16.26 10.66
N GLU A 189 7.13 16.22 9.63
CA GLU A 189 7.51 17.37 8.82
C GLU A 189 6.42 17.76 7.80
N GLY A 190 5.35 16.96 7.67
CA GLY A 190 4.22 17.21 6.77
C GLY A 190 4.53 16.99 5.29
N TRP A 191 5.69 16.42 4.98
CA TRP A 191 6.07 16.05 3.62
C TRP A 191 5.32 14.80 3.17
N PHE A 192 5.29 13.76 4.00
CA PHE A 192 4.40 12.63 3.78
C PHE A 192 3.06 12.90 4.45
N LYS A 193 1.96 12.64 3.75
CA LYS A 193 0.60 12.88 4.26
C LYS A 193 -0.18 11.57 4.23
N PRO A 194 -1.05 11.32 5.23
CA PRO A 194 -1.93 10.17 5.17
C PRO A 194 -2.84 10.25 3.95
N GLN A 195 -3.26 9.09 3.45
CA GLN A 195 -4.31 9.01 2.44
C GLN A 195 -5.59 9.70 2.94
N ARG A 196 -6.44 10.17 2.01
CA ARG A 196 -7.77 10.68 2.35
C ARG A 196 -8.56 9.60 3.07
N HIS A 197 -9.17 9.95 4.20
CA HIS A 197 -9.83 9.00 5.10
C HIS A 197 -11.13 9.59 5.64
N GLU A 198 -12.07 8.70 5.99
CA GLU A 198 -13.28 9.03 6.74
C GLU A 198 -13.20 8.37 8.11
N VAL A 199 -13.52 9.12 9.17
CA VAL A 199 -13.70 8.54 10.51
C VAL A 199 -15.13 8.04 10.62
N VAL A 200 -15.31 6.72 10.67
CA VAL A 200 -16.62 6.11 10.92
C VAL A 200 -16.98 6.28 12.41
N PRO A 201 -18.14 6.88 12.76
CA PRO A 201 -18.54 7.06 14.15
C PRO A 201 -18.74 5.73 14.90
N GLY A 202 -18.70 5.79 16.24
CA GLY A 202 -19.02 4.63 17.09
C GLY A 202 -17.81 3.84 17.61
N GLY A 203 -16.58 4.32 17.38
CA GLY A 203 -15.36 3.67 17.86
C GLY A 203 -15.20 2.27 17.24
N LEU A 204 -14.83 1.28 18.05
CA LEU A 204 -14.68 -0.11 17.58
C LEU A 204 -15.97 -0.70 16.98
N ASN A 205 -17.15 -0.26 17.42
CA ASN A 205 -18.41 -0.69 16.83
C ASN A 205 -18.59 -0.21 15.37
N GLY A 206 -17.89 0.85 14.97
CA GLY A 206 -17.89 1.37 13.60
C GLY A 206 -17.05 0.55 12.61
N VAL A 207 -16.19 -0.35 13.09
CA VAL A 207 -15.31 -1.18 12.24
C VAL A 207 -16.13 -2.07 11.31
N ILE A 208 -17.24 -2.64 11.79
CA ILE A 208 -18.12 -3.48 10.98
C ILE A 208 -18.72 -2.68 9.83
N THR A 209 -19.23 -1.47 10.11
CA THR A 209 -19.76 -0.57 9.09
C THR A 209 -18.70 -0.17 8.07
N ALA A 210 -17.47 0.11 8.52
CA ALA A 210 -16.35 0.39 7.62
C ALA A 210 -16.06 -0.79 6.68
N PHE A 211 -16.06 -2.02 7.21
CA PHE A 211 -15.87 -3.22 6.40
C PHE A 211 -17.02 -3.50 5.43
N GLU A 212 -18.26 -3.28 5.83
CA GLU A 212 -19.42 -3.42 4.96
C GLU A 212 -19.32 -2.47 3.77
N ARG A 213 -18.96 -1.20 4.01
CA ARG A 213 -18.73 -0.19 2.95
C ARG A 213 -17.54 -0.54 2.05
N LEU A 214 -16.46 -1.06 2.62
CA LEU A 214 -15.31 -1.52 1.83
C LEU A 214 -15.71 -2.69 0.92
N LYS A 215 -16.43 -3.67 1.47
CA LYS A 215 -16.90 -4.86 0.76
C LYS A 215 -17.91 -4.51 -0.34
N SER A 216 -18.79 -3.52 -0.13
CA SER A 216 -19.74 -3.07 -1.15
C SER A 216 -19.12 -2.14 -2.21
N GLY A 217 -17.86 -1.73 -2.03
CA GLY A 217 -17.16 -0.79 -2.92
C GLY A 217 -17.54 0.67 -2.71
N GLU A 218 -18.31 1.00 -1.67
CA GLU A 218 -18.68 2.37 -1.31
C GLU A 218 -17.47 3.18 -0.81
N ALA A 219 -16.50 2.53 -0.16
CA ALA A 219 -15.27 3.17 0.29
C ALA A 219 -14.20 3.16 -0.81
N HIS A 220 -14.11 4.23 -1.61
CA HIS A 220 -13.03 4.41 -2.60
C HIS A 220 -12.54 5.87 -2.65
N ALA A 221 -11.26 6.08 -2.35
CA ALA A 221 -10.55 7.37 -2.44
C ALA A 221 -11.39 8.58 -2.07
N MET A 222 -11.85 8.58 -0.83
CA MET A 222 -12.84 9.51 -0.28
C MET A 222 -12.52 10.96 -0.66
N ASN A 223 -13.51 11.69 -1.18
CA ASN A 223 -13.38 13.12 -1.38
C ASN A 223 -13.34 13.79 0.00
N ASN A 224 -12.33 14.62 0.26
CA ASN A 224 -12.29 15.47 1.44
C ASN A 224 -13.37 16.56 1.30
N SER A 225 -14.63 16.20 1.56
CA SER A 225 -15.74 17.13 1.68
C SER A 225 -16.48 16.88 2.99
N LYS A 226 -15.73 16.86 4.09
CA LYS A 226 -16.19 17.18 5.45
C LYS A 226 -14.98 17.28 6.36
N THR A 227 -14.48 18.51 6.49
CA THR A 227 -13.66 18.93 7.62
C THR A 227 -14.44 18.62 8.90
N VAL A 228 -13.85 17.87 9.82
CA VAL A 228 -14.28 17.80 11.23
C VAL A 228 -13.55 18.90 11.98
#